data_AF-A0A919X926-F1
#
_entry.id   AF-A0A919X926-F1
#
_cell.length_a   1.000
_cell.length_b   1.000
_cell.length_c   1.000
_cell.angle_alpha   90.00
_cell.angle_beta   90.00
_cell.angle_gamma   90.00
#
_symmetry.space_group_name_H-M   'P 1'
#
loop_
_entity.id
_entity.type
_entity.pdbx_description
1 polymer ?
#
loop_
_entity_poly.entity_id
_entity_poly.type
_entity_poly.pdbx_seq_one_letter_code
_entity_poly.pdbx_strand_id
1 'polypeptide(L)' 'MKKLRHDLFVGCYGSPQDSTIHWLEFDKTDGRLYEVATFSGIENPSFLTIDRNNGFLYGIVKWNMAK' A
#
# COMPACT_ATOMS: atom_id res chain seq x y z
N MET A 1 -14.08 2.05 22.27
CA MET A 1 -13.73 3.31 21.59
C MET A 1 -13.62 3.02 20.09
N LYS A 2 -14.36 3.74 19.23
CA LYS A 2 -14.30 3.53 17.78
C LYS A 2 -12.94 4.04 17.29
N LYS A 3 -12.14 3.21 16.62
CA LYS A 3 -10.87 3.66 16.00
C LYS A 3 -11.23 4.80 15.03
N LEU A 4 -10.75 6.01 15.28
CA LEU A 4 -10.95 7.17 14.39
C LEU A 4 -10.00 7.15 13.19
N ARG A 5 -9.16 6.12 13.13
CA ARG A 5 -8.08 5.97 12.17
C ARG A 5 -8.32 4.78 11.27
N HIS A 6 -8.04 4.97 9.99
CA HIS A 6 -8.25 3.97 8.94
C HIS A 6 -6.91 3.69 8.27
N ASP A 7 -6.62 2.41 8.04
CA ASP A 7 -5.47 2.00 7.23
C ASP A 7 -5.81 2.14 5.74
N LEU A 8 -4.90 2.78 5.00
CA LEU A 8 -4.94 2.90 3.54
C LEU A 8 -3.70 2.23 2.96
N PHE A 9 -3.93 1.37 1.98
CA PHE A 9 -2.86 0.76 1.19
C PHE A 9 -2.92 1.33 -0.22
N VAL A 10 -1.84 2.00 -0.64
CA VAL A 10 -1.76 2.71 -1.92
C VAL A 10 -0.68 2.07 -2.77
N GLY A 11 -1.07 1.57 -3.95
CA GLY A 11 -0.15 1.11 -4.97
C GLY A 11 0.20 2.24 -5.95
N CYS A 12 1.48 2.36 -6.30
CA CYS A 12 2.02 3.40 -7.15
C CYS A 12 2.67 2.80 -8.39
N TYR A 13 2.66 3.53 -9.51
CA TYR A 13 3.54 3.21 -10.63
C TYR A 13 4.97 3.61 -10.28
N GLY A 14 5.93 2.72 -10.54
CA GLY A 14 7.32 2.89 -10.17
C GLY A 14 8.17 1.65 -10.43
N SER A 15 9.48 1.84 -10.38
CA SER A 15 10.47 0.76 -10.49
C SER A 15 10.56 -0.04 -9.18
N PRO A 16 11.14 -1.25 -9.19
CA PRO A 16 11.42 -1.98 -7.95
C PRO A 16 12.31 -1.25 -6.94
N GLN A 17 13.07 -0.25 -7.35
CA GLN A 17 13.91 0.55 -6.45
C GLN A 17 13.10 1.64 -5.72
N ASP A 18 11.95 2.01 -6.27
CA ASP A 18 11.05 2.98 -5.67
C ASP A 18 10.21 2.33 -4.55
N SER A 19 9.74 3.16 -3.62
CA SER A 19 8.64 2.75 -2.73
C SER A 19 7.35 2.76 -3.55
N THR A 20 6.83 1.58 -3.87
CA THR A 20 5.68 1.44 -4.77
C THR A 20 4.42 0.97 -4.07
N ILE A 21 4.51 0.54 -2.81
CA ILE A 21 3.36 0.34 -1.93
C ILE A 21 3.55 1.20 -0.68
N HIS A 22 2.55 2.00 -0.34
CA HIS A 22 2.51 2.79 0.89
C HIS A 22 1.38 2.31 1.79
N TRP A 23 1.69 2.11 3.07
CA TRP A 23 0.71 1.97 4.13
C TRP A 23 0.63 3.31 4.87
N LEU A 24 -0.54 3.92 4.78
CA LEU A 24 -0.87 5.19 5.43
C LEU A 24 -1.97 4.98 6.47
N GLU A 25 -1.97 5.84 7.48
CA GLU A 25 -3.04 5.98 8.44
C GLU A 25 -3.77 7.30 8.19
N PHE A 26 -5.06 7.22 7.88
CA PHE A 26 -5.93 8.40 7.78
C PHE A 26 -6.56 8.70 9.13
N ASP A 27 -6.24 9.87 9.68
CA ASP A 27 -6.89 10.40 10.86
C ASP A 27 -8.10 11.26 10.46
N LYS A 28 -9.30 10.78 10.80
CA LYS A 28 -10.54 11.47 10.45
C LYS A 28 -10.76 12.75 11.27
N THR A 29 -10.01 12.96 12.36
CA THR A 29 -10.17 14.14 13.21
C THR A 29 -9.59 15.39 12.58
N ASP A 30 -8.42 15.29 11.96
CA ASP A 30 -7.71 16.40 11.31
C ASP A 30 -7.64 16.27 9.78
N GLY A 31 -8.09 15.14 9.22
CA GLY A 31 -8.09 14.87 7.79
C GLY A 31 -6.71 14.56 7.20
N ARG A 32 -5.70 14.29 8.03
CA ARG A 32 -4.32 14.05 7.59
C ARG A 32 -4.04 12.57 7.36
N LEU A 33 -3.08 12.34 6.47
CA LEU A 33 -2.46 11.03 6.25
C LEU A 33 -1.12 11.01 6.95
N TYR A 34 -0.86 9.94 7.70
CA TYR A 34 0.39 9.67 8.36
C TYR A 34 1.02 8.43 7.73
N GLU A 35 2.28 8.47 7.36
CA GLU A 35 2.96 7.29 6.83
C GLU A 35 3.23 6.29 7.95
N VAL A 36 2.82 5.04 7.74
CA VAL A 36 3.08 3.91 8.65
C VAL A 36 4.30 3.13 8.16
N ALA A 37 4.31 2.78 6.87
CA ALA A 37 5.39 2.05 6.24
C ALA A 37 5.35 2.20 4.71
N THR A 38 6.49 1.92 4.07
CA THR A 38 6.61 1.82 2.62
C THR A 38 7.33 0.53 2.22
N PHE A 39 7.01 0.04 1.02
CA PHE A 39 7.58 -1.19 0.49
C PHE A 39 8.08 -0.96 -0.94
N SER A 40 9.32 -1.37 -1.17
CA SER A 40 9.97 -1.44 -2.48
C SER A 40 10.14 -2.89 -2.93
N GLY A 41 10.73 -3.10 -4.11
CA GLY A 41 10.97 -4.42 -4.70
C GLY A 41 9.84 -4.91 -5.62
N ILE A 42 8.77 -4.13 -5.78
CA ILE A 42 7.60 -4.48 -6.59
C ILE A 42 7.45 -3.46 -7.71
N GLU A 43 7.45 -3.93 -8.97
CA GLU A 43 7.22 -3.07 -10.13
C GLU A 43 5.72 -2.85 -10.35
N ASN A 44 5.31 -1.57 -10.41
CA ASN A 44 3.97 -1.14 -10.83
C ASN A 44 2.80 -1.92 -10.18
N PRO A 45 2.68 -1.97 -8.84
CA PRO A 45 1.53 -2.57 -8.14
C PRO A 45 0.25 -1.74 -8.32
N SER A 46 -0.38 -1.82 -9.51
CA SER A 46 -1.49 -0.93 -9.90
C SER A 46 -2.84 -1.27 -9.25
N PHE A 47 -2.96 -2.44 -8.62
CA PHE A 47 -4.15 -2.86 -7.90
C PHE A 47 -3.76 -3.63 -6.64
N LEU A 48 -4.37 -3.27 -5.52
CA LEU A 48 -4.19 -3.93 -4.22
C LEU A 48 -5.56 -4.37 -3.67
N THR A 49 -5.58 -5.53 -3.02
CA THR A 49 -6.74 -5.99 -2.23
C THR A 49 -6.29 -6.56 -0.89
N ILE A 50 -7.12 -6.41 0.13
CA ILE A 50 -6.80 -6.78 1.51
C ILE A 50 -7.69 -7.92 2.00
N ASP A 51 -7.07 -8.92 2.61
CA ASP A 51 -7.73 -9.86 3.50
C ASP A 51 -7.49 -9.43 4.95
N ARG A 52 -8.49 -8.76 5.52
CA ARG A 52 -8.40 -8.22 6.88
C ARG A 52 -8.39 -9.30 7.96
N ASN A 53 -8.98 -10.46 7.69
CA ASN A 53 -9.10 -11.52 8.69
C ASN A 53 -7.76 -12.24 8.86
N ASN A 54 -7.03 -12.40 7.77
CA ASN A 54 -5.76 -13.12 7.76
C ASN A 54 -4.53 -12.20 7.72
N GLY A 55 -4.72 -10.88 7.60
CA GLY A 55 -3.62 -9.91 7.63
C GLY A 55 -2.77 -9.92 6.36
N PHE A 56 -3.37 -10.23 5.21
CA PHE A 56 -2.66 -10.27 3.93
C PHE A 56 -3.03 -9.10 3.02
N LEU A 57 -2.04 -8.60 2.30
CA LEU A 57 -2.18 -7.65 1.20
C LEU A 57 -1.76 -8.34 -0.10
N TYR A 58 -2.66 -8.39 -1.07
CA TYR A 58 -2.40 -8.97 -2.38
C TYR A 58 -2.32 -7.84 -3.41
N GLY A 59 -1.34 -7.92 -4.31
CA GLY A 59 -1.17 -6.96 -5.39
C GLY A 59 -1.06 -7.62 -6.75
N ILE A 60 -1.66 -7.01 -7.77
CA ILE A 60 -1.32 -7.32 -9.16
C ILE A 60 -0.05 -6.55 -9.49
N VAL A 61 1.00 -7.27 -9.90
CA VAL A 61 2.31 -6.70 -10.17
C VAL A 61 2.65 -6.89 -11.64
N LYS A 62 3.37 -5.93 -12.22
CA LYS A 62 3.90 -6.10 -13.56
C LYS A 62 5.12 -7.00 -13.46
N TRP A 63 5.03 -8.20 -14.03
CA TRP A 63 6.19 -9.08 -14.16
C TRP A 63 6.84 -8.88 -15.53
N ASN A 64 8.01 -8.25 -15.57
CA ASN A 64 8.86 -8.28 -16.76
C ASN A 64 9.84 -9.44 -16.60
N MET A 65 9.66 -10.51 -17.37
CA MET A 65 10.76 -11.47 -17.54
C MET A 65 11.93 -10.74 -18.20
N ALA A 66 13.12 -10.85 -17.59
CA ALA A 66 14.35 -10.36 -18.18
C ALA A 66 14.44 -10.89 -19.63
N LYS A 67 14.49 -9.96 -20.59
CA LYS A 67 14.86 -10.28 -21.97
C LYS A 67 16.35 -10.50 -22.07
#